data_AF-A0A1G3VV15-F1
#
_entry.id   AF-A0A1G3VV15-F1
#
_cell.length_a   1.000
_cell.length_b   1.000
_cell.length_c   1.000
_cell.angle_alpha   90.00
_cell.angle_beta   90.00
_cell.angle_gamma   90.00
#
_symmetry.space_group_name_H-M   'P 1'
#
loop_
_entity.id
_entity.type
_entity.pdbx_description
1 polymer ?
#
loop_
_entity_poly.entity_id
_entity_poly.type
_entity_poly.pdbx_seq_one_letter_code
_entity_poly.pdbx_strand_id
1 'polypeptide(L)'
;MLEWIKNLEPEFLILIFGVVFVAFLSLISIAKAQRTLDLIGKRALDLREDLMKRDGVEIVDIVIANTSYVNVEVVAAGLIYKRTLLPLKEESVMILARDSHKISIPLDALRAYVIGSKLRMKRLYVYVEDALGRRIKKRAKNSVRVLKKVLKNDRKALRIDQKKQRFATGNYRFFERTGLVFEVIFSPFTKLARTMKNNLNRKLRNREVNIEILNIEKKHKQEMQDMFDEARRENQKLETEKKILEQEKEAVAQAKLAVAKRREEFKRVATEIKKNEEERKRIELELQNSKVEFEEDSAEVKNEKVGKPTEVKADVENSEVQTVIKQAPKKRKKVEEKVEETKEEKQE
;
A
#
# COMPACT_ATOMS: atom_id res chain seq x y z
N MET A 1 -89.60 23.15 2.60
CA MET A 1 -88.33 22.76 3.24
C MET A 1 -87.77 23.85 4.17
N LEU A 2 -87.54 25.08 3.70
CA LEU A 2 -87.05 26.17 4.59
C LEU A 2 -88.06 26.57 5.68
N GLU A 3 -89.34 26.23 5.56
CA GLU A 3 -90.35 26.51 6.58
C GLU A 3 -90.05 25.85 7.94
N TRP A 4 -89.37 24.69 7.98
CA TRP A 4 -89.13 24.00 9.26
C TRP A 4 -88.27 24.84 10.21
N ILE A 5 -87.33 25.64 9.66
CA ILE A 5 -86.47 26.57 10.42
C ILE A 5 -87.27 27.73 11.05
N LYS A 6 -88.44 28.09 10.50
CA LYS A 6 -89.31 29.13 11.08
C LYS A 6 -90.12 28.65 12.29
N ASN A 7 -90.23 27.33 12.47
CA ASN A 7 -91.01 26.71 13.55
C ASN A 7 -90.10 26.11 14.65
N LEU A 8 -88.78 26.25 14.55
CA LEU A 8 -87.86 25.90 15.64
C LEU A 8 -87.84 27.03 16.68
N GLU A 9 -87.90 26.65 17.95
CA GLU A 9 -87.62 27.57 19.06
C GLU A 9 -86.16 28.07 18.97
N PRO A 10 -85.87 29.31 19.41
CA PRO A 10 -84.54 29.92 19.26
C PRO A 10 -83.42 29.11 19.95
N GLU A 11 -83.74 28.36 21.02
CA GLU A 11 -82.80 27.49 21.70
C GLU A 11 -82.28 26.36 20.80
N PHE A 12 -83.15 25.71 20.01
CA PHE A 12 -82.74 24.68 19.05
C PHE A 12 -81.89 25.27 17.91
N LEU A 13 -82.16 26.50 17.47
CA LEU A 13 -81.33 27.19 16.47
C LEU A 13 -79.92 27.46 17.01
N ILE A 14 -79.79 27.92 18.26
CA ILE A 14 -78.50 28.11 18.93
C ILE A 14 -77.77 26.77 19.08
N LEU A 15 -78.47 25.71 19.50
CA LEU A 15 -77.90 24.37 19.70
C LEU A 15 -77.39 23.78 18.39
N ILE A 16 -78.16 23.85 17.30
CA ILE A 16 -77.76 23.40 15.95
C ILE A 16 -76.54 24.19 15.47
N PHE A 17 -76.53 25.52 15.62
CA PHE A 17 -75.40 26.35 15.20
C PHE A 17 -74.13 26.03 16.02
N GLY A 18 -74.27 25.77 17.32
CA GLY A 18 -73.20 25.32 18.20
C GLY A 18 -72.62 23.96 17.78
N VAL A 19 -73.46 22.97 17.47
CA VAL A 19 -73.04 21.65 16.97
C VAL A 19 -72.31 21.77 15.63
N VAL A 20 -72.83 22.56 14.69
CA VAL A 20 -72.17 22.81 13.39
C VAL A 20 -70.82 23.51 13.58
N PHE A 21 -70.73 24.49 14.49
CA PHE A 21 -69.48 25.18 14.81
C PHE A 21 -68.43 24.26 15.45
N VAL A 22 -68.83 23.41 16.39
CA VAL A 22 -67.94 22.40 17.00
C VAL A 22 -67.48 21.37 15.98
N ALA A 23 -68.36 20.91 15.08
CA ALA A 23 -68.00 20.01 13.97
C ALA A 23 -67.03 20.67 12.98
N PHE A 24 -67.16 21.97 12.73
CA PHE A 24 -66.25 22.73 11.89
C PHE A 24 -64.86 22.90 12.55
N LEU A 25 -64.82 23.18 13.86
CA LEU A 25 -63.57 23.25 14.62
C LEU A 25 -62.86 21.89 14.71
N SER A 26 -63.59 20.78 14.87
CA SER A 26 -62.99 19.44 14.86
C SER A 26 -62.44 19.07 13.48
N LEU A 27 -63.15 19.37 12.39
CA LEU A 27 -62.64 19.23 11.02
C LEU A 27 -61.36 20.03 10.77
N ILE A 28 -61.27 21.29 11.21
CA ILE A 28 -60.05 22.10 11.13
C ILE A 28 -58.90 21.45 11.91
N SER A 29 -59.20 20.88 13.08
CA SER A 29 -58.22 20.25 13.96
C SER A 29 -57.68 18.93 13.37
N ILE A 30 -58.56 18.11 12.79
CA ILE A 30 -58.21 16.90 12.02
C ILE A 30 -57.36 17.27 10.81
N ALA A 31 -57.74 18.30 10.05
CA ALA A 31 -56.98 18.75 8.87
C ALA A 31 -55.58 19.30 9.24
N LYS A 32 -55.44 19.96 10.41
CA LYS A 32 -54.13 20.35 10.95
C LYS A 32 -53.30 19.13 11.37
N ALA A 33 -53.89 18.19 12.10
CA ALA A 33 -53.23 16.97 12.56
C ALA A 33 -52.75 16.09 11.39
N GLN A 34 -53.58 15.90 10.36
CA GLN A 34 -53.18 15.19 9.14
C GLN A 34 -51.96 15.85 8.49
N ARG A 35 -51.95 17.18 8.36
CA ARG A 35 -50.81 17.94 7.77
C ARG A 35 -49.52 17.81 8.59
N THR A 36 -49.58 17.83 9.93
CA THR A 36 -48.37 17.66 10.76
C THR A 36 -47.86 16.23 10.70
N LEU A 37 -48.74 15.23 10.80
CA LEU A 37 -48.39 13.81 10.65
C LEU A 37 -47.77 13.54 9.27
N ASP A 38 -48.27 14.16 8.20
CA ASP A 38 -47.71 14.10 6.85
C ASP A 38 -46.31 14.73 6.74
N LEU A 39 -46.08 15.86 7.42
CA LEU A 39 -44.77 16.51 7.45
C LEU A 39 -43.73 15.71 8.24
N ILE A 40 -44.16 15.02 9.31
CA ILE A 40 -43.32 14.09 10.07
C ILE A 40 -42.94 12.90 9.19
N GLY A 41 -43.93 12.21 8.58
CA GLY A 41 -43.67 11.08 7.68
C GLY A 41 -42.75 11.43 6.52
N LYS A 42 -42.98 12.58 5.85
CA LYS A 42 -42.13 13.06 4.74
C LYS A 42 -40.71 13.48 5.15
N ARG A 43 -40.44 13.63 6.45
CA ARG A 43 -39.09 13.86 7.00
C ARG A 43 -38.44 12.55 7.48
N ALA A 44 -39.23 11.57 7.91
CA ALA A 44 -38.74 10.34 8.51
C ALA A 44 -37.79 9.54 7.59
N LEU A 45 -38.06 9.47 6.28
CA LEU A 45 -37.19 8.77 5.33
C LEU A 45 -36.48 9.74 4.36
N ASP A 46 -35.13 9.73 4.34
CA ASP A 46 -34.33 10.36 3.29
C ASP A 46 -33.90 9.32 2.24
N LEU A 47 -34.23 9.59 0.98
CA LEU A 47 -33.85 8.73 -0.15
C LEU A 47 -32.52 9.18 -0.72
N ARG A 48 -31.57 8.27 -0.97
CA ARG A 48 -30.30 8.58 -1.65
C ARG A 48 -30.09 7.61 -2.81
N GLU A 49 -29.27 8.04 -3.75
CA GLU A 49 -29.05 7.38 -5.04
C GLU A 49 -27.56 7.46 -5.33
N ASP A 50 -26.87 6.33 -5.19
CA ASP A 50 -25.44 6.22 -5.46
C ASP A 50 -25.16 5.38 -6.73
N LEU A 51 -23.94 5.52 -7.26
CA LEU A 51 -23.45 4.83 -8.45
C LEU A 51 -22.17 4.09 -8.10
N MET A 52 -22.33 2.80 -7.82
CA MET A 52 -21.24 1.91 -7.45
C MET A 52 -20.79 1.09 -8.65
N LYS A 53 -19.54 0.61 -8.60
CA LYS A 53 -19.07 -0.46 -9.49
C LYS A 53 -18.74 -1.66 -8.63
N ARG A 54 -19.39 -2.79 -8.92
CA ARG A 54 -19.08 -4.09 -8.33
C ARG A 54 -18.83 -5.04 -9.49
N ASP A 55 -17.73 -5.77 -9.46
CA ASP A 55 -17.43 -6.84 -10.41
C ASP A 55 -17.48 -6.40 -11.89
N GLY A 56 -17.05 -5.16 -12.15
CA GLY A 56 -17.08 -4.50 -13.46
C GLY A 56 -18.42 -3.90 -13.88
N VAL A 57 -19.53 -4.31 -13.26
CA VAL A 57 -20.90 -3.85 -13.55
C VAL A 57 -21.15 -2.49 -12.88
N GLU A 58 -21.77 -1.55 -13.62
CA GLU A 58 -22.29 -0.30 -13.02
C GLU A 58 -23.63 -0.60 -12.33
N ILE A 59 -23.73 -0.31 -11.04
CA ILE A 59 -24.90 -0.59 -10.19
C ILE A 59 -25.40 0.73 -9.60
N VAL A 60 -26.73 0.90 -9.59
CA VAL A 60 -27.42 1.99 -8.92
C VAL A 60 -27.91 1.49 -7.56
N ASP A 61 -27.33 2.03 -6.49
CA ASP A 61 -27.75 1.72 -5.12
C ASP A 61 -28.75 2.78 -4.66
N ILE A 62 -30.01 2.37 -4.49
CA ILE A 62 -31.07 3.16 -3.86
C ILE A 62 -30.96 2.93 -2.36
N VAL A 63 -30.65 3.98 -1.59
CA VAL A 63 -30.52 3.93 -0.14
C VAL A 63 -31.73 4.63 0.50
N ILE A 64 -32.38 3.95 1.43
CA ILE A 64 -33.56 4.43 2.15
C ILE A 64 -33.13 4.60 3.62
N ALA A 65 -32.78 5.82 4.02
CA ALA A 65 -32.29 6.11 5.36
C ALA A 65 -33.41 6.61 6.27
N ASN A 66 -33.64 5.92 7.39
CA ASN A 66 -34.55 6.37 8.44
C ASN A 66 -33.85 7.43 9.28
N THR A 67 -34.28 8.68 9.15
CA THR A 67 -33.75 9.82 9.92
C THR A 67 -34.43 9.98 11.28
N SER A 68 -35.50 9.23 11.55
CA SER A 68 -36.26 9.30 12.79
C SER A 68 -35.71 8.39 13.89
N TYR A 69 -36.27 8.54 15.10
CA TYR A 69 -35.98 7.70 16.27
C TYR A 69 -36.96 6.53 16.43
N VAL A 70 -37.81 6.26 15.44
CA VAL A 70 -38.82 5.20 15.47
C VAL A 70 -38.60 4.28 14.27
N ASN A 71 -38.89 2.99 14.41
CA ASN A 71 -38.83 2.04 13.28
C ASN A 71 -39.93 2.38 12.27
N VAL A 72 -39.63 2.32 10.97
CA VAL A 72 -40.58 2.64 9.88
C VAL A 72 -40.71 1.45 8.95
N GLU A 73 -41.93 1.02 8.67
CA GLU A 73 -42.20 -0.09 7.76
C GLU A 73 -42.38 0.41 6.32
N VAL A 74 -41.44 0.07 5.45
CA VAL A 74 -41.50 0.37 4.01
C VAL A 74 -42.13 -0.79 3.28
N VAL A 75 -43.32 -0.59 2.72
CA VAL A 75 -44.08 -1.61 1.97
C VAL A 75 -43.61 -1.72 0.53
N ALA A 76 -43.26 -0.60 -0.11
CA ALA A 76 -42.76 -0.63 -1.48
C ALA A 76 -41.65 0.41 -1.72
N ALA A 77 -40.66 0.02 -2.52
CA ALA A 77 -39.62 0.89 -3.02
C ALA A 77 -39.51 0.73 -4.53
N GLY A 78 -39.37 1.84 -5.25
CA GLY A 78 -39.55 1.83 -6.71
C GLY A 78 -39.09 3.09 -7.44
N LEU A 79 -39.42 3.14 -8.72
CA LEU A 79 -39.16 4.25 -9.62
C LEU A 79 -40.45 4.84 -10.18
N ILE A 80 -40.54 6.17 -10.29
CA ILE A 80 -41.60 6.85 -11.04
C ILE A 80 -41.05 7.34 -12.37
N TYR A 81 -41.66 6.88 -13.46
CA TYR A 81 -41.29 7.28 -14.80
C TYR A 81 -42.54 7.56 -15.64
N LYS A 82 -42.60 8.71 -16.34
CA LYS A 82 -43.74 9.08 -17.22
C LYS A 82 -45.15 9.05 -16.60
N ARG A 83 -45.27 8.95 -15.26
CA ARG A 83 -46.47 8.69 -14.42
C ARG A 83 -46.76 7.21 -14.09
N THR A 84 -46.06 6.23 -14.66
CA THR A 84 -46.12 4.85 -14.17
C THR A 84 -45.27 4.72 -12.90
N LEU A 85 -45.79 3.98 -11.92
CA LEU A 85 -45.01 3.42 -10.83
C LEU A 85 -44.34 2.14 -11.36
N LEU A 86 -43.08 1.93 -11.00
CA LEU A 86 -42.29 0.75 -11.31
C LEU A 86 -41.71 0.26 -9.98
N PRO A 87 -42.42 -0.62 -9.25
CA PRO A 87 -41.91 -1.20 -8.02
C PRO A 87 -40.64 -2.01 -8.33
N LEU A 88 -39.73 -2.03 -7.35
CA LEU A 88 -38.45 -2.75 -7.39
C LEU A 88 -38.37 -3.76 -6.25
N LYS A 89 -39.06 -3.48 -5.14
CA LYS A 89 -39.37 -4.39 -4.06
C LYS A 89 -40.76 -4.06 -3.50
N GLU A 90 -41.58 -5.08 -3.26
CA GLU A 90 -42.97 -4.99 -2.74
C GLU A 90 -43.18 -5.82 -1.47
N GLU A 91 -42.09 -6.25 -0.82
CA GLU A 91 -42.13 -6.85 0.52
C GLU A 91 -42.06 -5.74 1.57
N SER A 92 -42.79 -5.86 2.68
CA SER A 92 -42.63 -4.93 3.79
C SER A 92 -41.30 -5.15 4.53
N VAL A 93 -40.51 -4.09 4.62
CA VAL A 93 -39.20 -4.07 5.29
C VAL A 93 -39.24 -3.04 6.40
N MET A 94 -39.11 -3.50 7.65
CA MET A 94 -38.94 -2.61 8.79
C MET A 94 -37.52 -2.03 8.79
N ILE A 95 -37.40 -0.72 8.60
CA ILE A 95 -36.14 0.02 8.71
C ILE A 95 -36.02 0.56 10.13
N LEU A 96 -35.00 0.10 10.85
CA LEU A 96 -34.75 0.49 12.23
C LEU A 96 -34.50 2.00 12.38
N ALA A 97 -34.76 2.54 13.56
CA ALA A 97 -34.41 3.91 13.91
C ALA A 97 -32.94 4.22 13.58
N ARG A 98 -32.68 5.35 12.91
CA ARG A 98 -31.35 5.82 12.45
C ARG A 98 -30.61 4.94 11.43
N ASP A 99 -31.15 3.81 10.99
CA ASP A 99 -30.51 2.89 10.04
C ASP A 99 -30.87 3.17 8.56
N SER A 100 -30.27 2.46 7.61
CA SER A 100 -30.53 2.59 6.17
C SER A 100 -30.61 1.25 5.41
N HIS A 101 -31.75 1.00 4.78
CA HIS A 101 -31.92 -0.11 3.86
C HIS A 101 -31.36 0.23 2.46
N LYS A 102 -30.88 -0.78 1.72
CA LYS A 102 -30.24 -0.60 0.41
C LYS A 102 -30.85 -1.55 -0.63
N ILE A 103 -31.20 -1.00 -1.80
CA ILE A 103 -31.76 -1.74 -2.94
C ILE A 103 -30.87 -1.46 -4.16
N SER A 104 -30.11 -2.49 -4.56
CA SER A 104 -29.09 -2.42 -5.62
C SER A 104 -29.63 -2.92 -6.96
N ILE A 105 -29.52 -2.12 -8.03
CA ILE A 105 -30.03 -2.47 -9.37
C ILE A 105 -28.95 -2.28 -10.44
N PRO A 106 -28.65 -3.30 -11.27
CA PRO A 106 -27.74 -3.15 -12.40
C PRO A 106 -28.21 -2.06 -13.36
N LEU A 107 -27.28 -1.21 -13.83
CA LEU A 107 -27.58 -0.08 -14.69
C LEU A 107 -28.26 -0.51 -16.00
N ASP A 108 -27.93 -1.68 -16.54
CA ASP A 108 -28.55 -2.21 -17.76
C ASP A 108 -29.97 -2.78 -17.53
N ALA A 109 -30.27 -3.30 -16.34
CA ALA A 109 -31.65 -3.60 -15.96
C ALA A 109 -32.46 -2.30 -15.84
N LEU A 110 -31.92 -1.29 -15.15
CA LEU A 110 -32.52 0.05 -15.04
C LEU A 110 -32.73 0.71 -16.42
N ARG A 111 -31.77 0.53 -17.33
CA ARG A 111 -31.84 0.95 -18.74
C ARG A 111 -33.01 0.26 -19.43
N ALA A 112 -33.16 -1.06 -19.30
CA ALA A 112 -34.28 -1.80 -19.89
C ALA A 112 -35.63 -1.28 -19.37
N TYR A 113 -35.83 -1.21 -18.05
CA TYR A 113 -37.06 -0.74 -17.41
C TYR A 113 -37.45 0.70 -17.79
N VAL A 114 -36.48 1.63 -17.83
CA VAL A 114 -36.76 3.08 -18.02
C VAL A 114 -36.74 3.49 -19.51
N ILE A 115 -36.05 2.77 -20.38
CA ILE A 115 -35.84 3.18 -21.77
C ILE A 115 -36.59 2.27 -22.74
N GLY A 116 -36.52 0.95 -22.54
CA GLY A 116 -36.88 -0.04 -23.55
C GLY A 116 -36.21 0.28 -24.89
N SER A 117 -36.96 0.14 -25.98
CA SER A 117 -36.52 0.51 -27.34
C SER A 117 -36.42 2.02 -27.61
N LYS A 118 -36.87 2.89 -26.69
CA LYS A 118 -37.12 4.32 -26.99
C LYS A 118 -35.93 5.19 -26.60
N LEU A 119 -35.10 5.59 -27.59
CA LEU A 119 -33.89 6.44 -27.49
C LEU A 119 -34.06 7.85 -26.84
N ARG A 120 -35.14 8.13 -26.09
CA ARG A 120 -35.43 9.42 -25.41
C ARG A 120 -35.90 9.19 -23.96
N MET A 121 -35.05 9.61 -23.01
CA MET A 121 -35.33 9.59 -21.57
C MET A 121 -36.06 10.86 -21.09
N LYS A 122 -37.18 10.70 -20.36
CA LYS A 122 -37.82 11.77 -19.57
C LYS A 122 -37.25 11.82 -18.14
N ARG A 123 -37.83 12.64 -17.24
CA ARG A 123 -37.43 12.69 -15.82
C ARG A 123 -37.76 11.35 -15.13
N LEU A 124 -36.86 10.89 -14.27
CA LEU A 124 -36.98 9.71 -13.41
C LEU A 124 -36.94 10.15 -11.95
N TYR A 125 -37.69 9.47 -11.10
CA TYR A 125 -37.71 9.66 -9.65
C TYR A 125 -37.57 8.31 -8.97
N VAL A 126 -36.91 8.24 -7.84
CA VAL A 126 -37.08 7.16 -6.87
C VAL A 126 -38.32 7.48 -6.03
N TYR A 127 -39.10 6.48 -5.66
CA TYR A 127 -40.12 6.58 -4.61
C TYR A 127 -39.98 5.48 -3.57
N VAL A 128 -40.51 5.77 -2.39
CA VAL A 128 -40.70 4.82 -1.29
C VAL A 128 -42.09 5.06 -0.71
N GLU A 129 -42.74 3.98 -0.32
CA GLU A 129 -44.08 3.93 0.24
C GLU A 129 -44.06 3.23 1.61
N ASP A 130 -44.42 4.02 2.60
CA ASP A 130 -44.61 3.65 4.01
C ASP A 130 -45.94 2.88 4.20
N ALA A 131 -46.05 2.06 5.25
CA ALA A 131 -47.23 1.23 5.55
C ALA A 131 -48.56 2.01 5.60
N LEU A 132 -48.49 3.31 5.92
CA LEU A 132 -49.62 4.25 5.86
C LEU A 132 -49.99 4.74 4.43
N GLY A 133 -49.48 4.09 3.37
CA GLY A 133 -49.67 4.48 1.96
C GLY A 133 -48.94 5.76 1.55
N ARG A 134 -47.93 6.19 2.31
CA ARG A 134 -47.32 7.53 2.18
C ARG A 134 -46.12 7.50 1.25
N ARG A 135 -46.28 8.14 0.09
CA ARG A 135 -45.28 8.16 -0.99
C ARG A 135 -44.30 9.34 -0.89
N ILE A 136 -43.06 9.07 -0.50
CA ILE A 136 -41.92 9.99 -0.60
C ILE A 136 -41.26 9.81 -1.97
N LYS A 137 -40.83 10.90 -2.62
CA LYS A 137 -40.24 10.83 -3.97
C LYS A 137 -39.11 11.83 -4.18
N LYS A 138 -37.97 11.36 -4.70
CA LYS A 138 -36.76 12.16 -4.96
C LYS A 138 -36.31 11.99 -6.42
N ARG A 139 -35.73 13.04 -7.01
CA ARG A 139 -35.27 12.98 -8.42
C ARG A 139 -34.02 12.11 -8.52
N ALA A 140 -34.05 11.08 -9.37
CA ALA A 140 -32.90 10.24 -9.69
C ALA A 140 -31.93 11.04 -10.57
N LYS A 141 -31.06 11.86 -9.96
CA LYS A 141 -30.14 12.77 -10.66
C LYS A 141 -28.98 12.00 -11.29
N ASN A 142 -28.49 10.97 -10.61
CA ASN A 142 -27.24 10.29 -10.92
C ASN A 142 -27.44 9.28 -12.06
N SER A 143 -28.42 8.38 -11.95
CA SER A 143 -28.83 7.45 -13.00
C SER A 143 -29.21 8.18 -14.28
N VAL A 144 -30.01 9.25 -14.19
CA VAL A 144 -30.40 10.05 -15.37
C VAL A 144 -29.20 10.74 -16.02
N ARG A 145 -28.13 11.05 -15.27
CA ARG A 145 -26.88 11.57 -15.84
C ARG A 145 -26.14 10.46 -16.61
N VAL A 146 -26.00 9.26 -16.05
CA VAL A 146 -25.29 8.14 -16.69
C VAL A 146 -26.06 7.57 -17.87
N LEU A 147 -27.34 7.24 -17.71
CA LEU A 147 -28.18 6.71 -18.79
C LEU A 147 -28.32 7.70 -19.97
N LYS A 148 -28.18 9.01 -19.74
CA LYS A 148 -28.03 10.00 -20.82
C LYS A 148 -26.68 9.97 -21.53
N LYS A 149 -25.57 9.61 -20.85
CA LYS A 149 -24.29 9.32 -21.51
C LYS A 149 -24.40 8.07 -22.38
N VAL A 150 -24.97 6.99 -21.84
CA VAL A 150 -25.24 5.73 -22.57
C VAL A 150 -26.06 6.02 -23.84
N LEU A 151 -27.23 6.66 -23.69
CA LEU A 151 -28.06 7.09 -24.84
C LEU A 151 -27.33 8.00 -25.85
N LYS A 152 -26.36 8.81 -25.41
CA LYS A 152 -25.55 9.64 -26.32
C LYS A 152 -24.56 8.79 -27.11
N ASN A 153 -24.05 7.70 -26.52
CA ASN A 153 -23.16 6.75 -27.18
C ASN A 153 -23.93 5.79 -28.11
N ASP A 154 -25.08 5.26 -27.70
CA ASP A 154 -25.97 4.46 -28.56
C ASP A 154 -26.31 5.22 -29.86
N ARG A 155 -26.73 6.49 -29.72
CA ARG A 155 -27.03 7.38 -30.84
C ARG A 155 -25.81 7.72 -31.70
N LYS A 156 -24.57 7.60 -31.18
CA LYS A 156 -23.35 7.73 -31.98
C LYS A 156 -23.09 6.46 -32.77
N ALA A 157 -23.17 5.29 -32.12
CA ALA A 157 -23.01 3.98 -32.77
C ALA A 157 -23.99 3.84 -33.94
N LEU A 158 -25.29 3.99 -33.68
CA LEU A 158 -26.33 3.94 -34.73
C LEU A 158 -26.09 4.91 -35.90
N ARG A 159 -25.53 6.11 -35.66
CA ARG A 159 -25.16 7.05 -36.73
C ARG A 159 -23.93 6.60 -37.52
N ILE A 160 -22.96 5.99 -36.86
CA ILE A 160 -21.76 5.42 -37.46
C ILE A 160 -22.15 4.20 -38.31
N ASP A 161 -23.00 3.32 -37.80
CA ASP A 161 -23.42 2.09 -38.50
C ASP A 161 -24.34 2.41 -39.69
N GLN A 162 -25.26 3.36 -39.54
CA GLN A 162 -25.98 3.94 -40.68
C GLN A 162 -25.06 4.63 -41.69
N LYS A 163 -23.91 5.18 -41.26
CA LYS A 163 -22.89 5.73 -42.19
C LYS A 163 -22.15 4.60 -42.90
N LYS A 164 -21.72 3.54 -42.20
CA LYS A 164 -21.11 2.34 -42.81
C LYS A 164 -22.04 1.76 -43.88
N GLN A 165 -23.32 1.60 -43.58
CA GLN A 165 -24.34 1.13 -44.53
C GLN A 165 -24.46 2.04 -45.76
N ARG A 166 -24.53 3.37 -45.60
CA ARG A 166 -24.53 4.32 -46.74
C ARG A 166 -23.25 4.29 -47.57
N PHE A 167 -22.10 4.06 -46.93
CA PHE A 167 -20.82 3.96 -47.63
C PHE A 167 -20.72 2.65 -48.42
N ALA A 168 -21.20 1.54 -47.86
CA ALA A 168 -21.28 0.24 -48.54
C ALA A 168 -22.26 0.24 -49.73
N THR A 169 -23.38 0.97 -49.64
CA THR A 169 -24.36 1.09 -50.74
C THR A 169 -24.11 2.28 -51.67
N GLY A 170 -23.05 3.06 -51.47
CA GLY A 170 -22.75 4.27 -52.25
C GLY A 170 -23.76 5.42 -52.11
N ASN A 171 -24.79 5.29 -51.27
CA ASN A 171 -25.84 6.30 -51.12
C ASN A 171 -25.43 7.43 -50.15
N TYR A 172 -24.43 8.21 -50.55
CA TYR A 172 -23.87 9.32 -49.78
C TYR A 172 -24.81 10.53 -49.71
N ARG A 173 -24.92 11.15 -48.53
CA ARG A 173 -25.55 12.47 -48.34
C ARG A 173 -24.65 13.59 -48.90
N PHE A 174 -25.21 14.77 -49.19
CA PHE A 174 -24.46 15.92 -49.73
C PHE A 174 -23.15 16.23 -49.00
N PHE A 175 -23.20 16.42 -47.67
CA PHE A 175 -22.01 16.66 -46.83
C PHE A 175 -21.04 15.45 -46.74
N GLU A 176 -21.50 14.24 -47.06
CA GLU A 176 -20.64 13.05 -47.14
C GLU A 176 -19.92 13.01 -48.49
N ARG A 177 -20.57 13.47 -49.58
CA ARG A 177 -19.95 13.64 -50.92
C ARG A 177 -18.91 14.76 -50.92
N THR A 178 -19.24 15.94 -50.42
CA THR A 178 -18.27 17.05 -50.33
C THR A 178 -17.12 16.71 -49.37
N GLY A 179 -17.40 15.99 -48.29
CA GLY A 179 -16.39 15.43 -47.40
C GLY A 179 -15.39 14.51 -48.10
N LEU A 180 -15.85 13.62 -49.01
CA LEU A 180 -14.97 12.77 -49.82
C LEU A 180 -14.10 13.59 -50.79
N VAL A 181 -14.66 14.61 -51.44
CA VAL A 181 -13.89 15.52 -52.32
C VAL A 181 -12.79 16.25 -51.54
N PHE A 182 -13.11 16.77 -50.35
CA PHE A 182 -12.11 17.37 -49.46
C PHE A 182 -11.09 16.35 -48.94
N GLU A 183 -11.49 15.10 -48.66
CA GLU A 183 -10.56 14.04 -48.25
C GLU A 183 -9.55 13.68 -49.36
N VAL A 184 -9.96 13.74 -50.64
CA VAL A 184 -9.05 13.60 -51.80
C VAL A 184 -8.09 14.79 -51.88
N ILE A 185 -8.61 16.03 -51.86
CA ILE A 185 -7.82 17.27 -51.95
C ILE A 185 -6.79 17.37 -50.82
N PHE A 186 -7.20 17.09 -49.57
CA PHE A 186 -6.32 17.11 -48.40
C PHE A 186 -5.64 15.75 -48.12
N SER A 187 -5.71 14.79 -49.05
CA SER A 187 -5.02 13.50 -48.91
C SER A 187 -3.49 13.63 -48.78
N PRO A 188 -2.77 14.59 -49.41
CA PRO A 188 -1.34 14.76 -49.19
C PRO A 188 -1.03 15.19 -47.75
N PHE A 189 -1.76 16.18 -47.24
CA PHE A 189 -1.60 16.70 -45.88
C PHE A 189 -1.91 15.65 -44.81
N THR A 190 -2.98 14.86 -44.99
CA THR A 190 -3.32 13.80 -44.03
C THR A 190 -2.35 12.62 -44.09
N LYS A 191 -1.79 12.28 -45.25
CA LYS A 191 -0.67 11.32 -45.38
C LYS A 191 0.57 11.84 -44.64
N LEU A 192 0.94 13.11 -44.85
CA LEU A 192 2.11 13.75 -44.24
C LEU A 192 1.98 13.86 -42.71
N ALA A 193 0.79 14.17 -42.20
CA ALA A 193 0.52 14.12 -40.75
C ALA A 193 0.64 12.71 -40.16
N ARG A 194 0.22 11.66 -40.89
CA ARG A 194 0.40 10.26 -40.49
C ARG A 194 1.89 9.87 -40.48
N THR A 195 2.67 10.25 -41.49
CA THR A 195 4.13 9.94 -41.50
C THR A 195 4.88 10.69 -40.41
N MET A 196 4.57 11.96 -40.15
CA MET A 196 5.09 12.69 -38.98
C MET A 196 4.80 11.95 -37.66
N LYS A 197 3.54 11.55 -37.43
CA LYS A 197 3.16 10.85 -36.19
C LYS A 197 3.84 9.50 -36.05
N ASN A 198 3.94 8.72 -37.13
CA ASN A 198 4.63 7.43 -37.12
C ASN A 198 6.14 7.61 -36.85
N ASN A 199 6.77 8.62 -37.45
CA ASN A 199 8.17 8.95 -37.20
C ASN A 199 8.41 9.44 -35.77
N LEU A 200 7.47 10.20 -35.18
CA LEU A 200 7.56 10.64 -33.78
C LEU A 200 7.43 9.45 -32.82
N ASN A 201 6.44 8.57 -33.03
CA ASN A 201 6.30 7.32 -32.25
C ASN A 201 7.53 6.42 -32.39
N ARG A 202 8.13 6.31 -33.60
CA ARG A 202 9.38 5.57 -33.81
C ARG A 202 10.56 6.21 -33.07
N LYS A 203 10.67 7.54 -33.07
CA LYS A 203 11.71 8.27 -32.30
C LYS A 203 11.54 8.07 -30.79
N LEU A 204 10.31 8.03 -30.26
CA LEU A 204 10.06 7.71 -28.85
C LEU A 204 10.48 6.29 -28.52
N ARG A 205 10.02 5.29 -29.29
CA ARG A 205 10.39 3.88 -29.07
C ARG A 205 11.89 3.62 -29.19
N ASN A 206 12.57 4.25 -30.15
CA ASN A 206 14.03 4.19 -30.24
C ASN A 206 14.72 4.84 -29.03
N ARG A 207 14.14 5.91 -28.45
CA ARG A 207 14.68 6.54 -27.24
C ARG A 207 14.51 5.66 -26.00
N GLU A 208 13.39 4.95 -25.89
CA GLU A 208 13.12 3.97 -24.83
C GLU A 208 14.16 2.83 -24.90
N VAL A 209 14.32 2.20 -26.07
CA VAL A 209 15.35 1.15 -26.30
C VAL A 209 16.77 1.66 -26.02
N ASN A 210 17.12 2.88 -26.42
CA ASN A 210 18.44 3.45 -26.12
C ASN A 210 18.67 3.66 -24.61
N ILE A 211 17.61 3.96 -23.84
CA ILE A 211 17.69 4.07 -22.37
C ILE A 211 17.86 2.68 -21.73
N GLU A 212 17.19 1.65 -22.26
CA GLU A 212 17.37 0.25 -21.83
C GLU A 212 18.81 -0.22 -22.06
N ILE A 213 19.36 0.00 -23.26
CA ILE A 213 20.76 -0.33 -23.59
C ILE A 213 21.74 0.40 -22.66
N LEU A 214 21.58 1.71 -22.46
CA LEU A 214 22.42 2.49 -21.55
C LEU A 214 22.32 2.06 -20.07
N ASN A 215 21.22 1.43 -19.66
CA ASN A 215 21.09 0.86 -18.32
C ASN A 215 21.73 -0.54 -18.22
N ILE A 216 21.68 -1.34 -19.28
CA ILE A 216 22.41 -2.62 -19.38
C ILE A 216 23.92 -2.37 -19.37
N GLU A 217 24.42 -1.41 -20.16
CA GLU A 217 25.83 -1.02 -20.16
C GLU A 217 26.32 -0.57 -18.77
N LYS A 218 25.50 0.16 -18.01
CA LYS A 218 25.84 0.58 -16.65
C LYS A 218 25.96 -0.61 -15.70
N LYS A 219 25.00 -1.54 -15.75
CA LYS A 219 25.06 -2.78 -14.97
C LYS A 219 26.33 -3.57 -15.28
N HIS A 220 26.61 -3.83 -16.55
CA HIS A 220 27.82 -4.54 -16.96
C HIS A 220 29.12 -3.80 -16.57
N LYS A 221 29.12 -2.46 -16.52
CA LYS A 221 30.25 -1.67 -16.02
C LYS A 221 30.41 -1.78 -14.50
N GLN A 222 29.32 -1.89 -13.74
CA GLN A 222 29.34 -2.14 -12.29
C GLN A 222 29.78 -3.59 -12.00
N GLU A 223 29.17 -4.58 -12.64
CA GLU A 223 29.53 -6.00 -12.54
C GLU A 223 31.02 -6.24 -12.83
N MET A 224 31.59 -5.59 -13.86
CA MET A 224 33.03 -5.64 -14.13
C MET A 224 33.88 -4.94 -13.05
N GLN A 225 33.41 -3.85 -12.45
CA GLN A 225 34.11 -3.19 -11.34
C GLN A 225 34.09 -4.04 -10.07
N ASP A 226 32.94 -4.63 -9.73
CA ASP A 226 32.78 -5.55 -8.61
C ASP A 226 33.72 -6.76 -8.77
N MET A 227 33.77 -7.38 -9.95
CA MET A 227 34.72 -8.46 -10.29
C MET A 227 36.20 -8.05 -10.13
N PHE A 228 36.57 -6.81 -10.51
CA PHE A 228 37.95 -6.33 -10.32
C PHE A 228 38.29 -6.07 -8.84
N ASP A 229 37.35 -5.58 -8.04
CA ASP A 229 37.58 -5.36 -6.61
C ASP A 229 37.48 -6.66 -5.79
N GLU A 230 36.73 -7.67 -6.24
CA GLU A 230 36.80 -9.04 -5.70
C GLU A 230 38.15 -9.68 -6.01
N ALA A 231 38.62 -9.64 -7.27
CA ALA A 231 39.96 -10.13 -7.62
C ALA A 231 41.07 -9.41 -6.84
N ARG A 232 40.91 -8.12 -6.52
CA ARG A 232 41.84 -7.39 -5.61
C ARG A 232 41.80 -7.92 -4.18
N ARG A 233 40.61 -8.17 -3.62
CA ARG A 233 40.44 -8.76 -2.28
C ARG A 233 41.05 -10.16 -2.21
N GLU A 234 40.90 -10.97 -3.26
CA GLU A 234 41.52 -12.31 -3.33
C GLU A 234 43.04 -12.24 -3.41
N ASN A 235 43.61 -11.37 -4.25
CA ASN A 235 45.06 -11.16 -4.28
C ASN A 235 45.61 -10.67 -2.94
N GLN A 236 44.88 -9.78 -2.24
CA GLN A 236 45.24 -9.34 -0.88
C GLN A 236 45.20 -10.49 0.14
N LYS A 237 44.20 -11.38 0.09
CA LYS A 237 44.16 -12.60 0.92
C LYS A 237 45.37 -13.49 0.65
N LEU A 238 45.64 -13.80 -0.61
CA LEU A 238 46.77 -14.64 -1.03
C LEU A 238 48.13 -14.03 -0.63
N GLU A 239 48.26 -12.70 -0.62
CA GLU A 239 49.44 -12.03 -0.06
C GLU A 239 49.54 -12.17 1.47
N THR A 240 48.42 -12.04 2.21
CA THR A 240 48.43 -12.24 3.66
C THR A 240 48.70 -13.70 4.05
N GLU A 241 48.15 -14.66 3.33
CA GLU A 241 48.40 -16.10 3.52
C GLU A 241 49.86 -16.45 3.28
N LYS A 242 50.49 -15.91 2.23
CA LYS A 242 51.94 -16.05 1.99
C LYS A 242 52.77 -15.50 3.15
N LYS A 243 52.46 -14.28 3.63
CA LYS A 243 53.14 -13.64 4.76
C LYS A 243 53.01 -14.45 6.06
N ILE A 244 51.83 -15.02 6.32
CA ILE A 244 51.61 -15.95 7.45
C ILE A 244 52.46 -17.21 7.30
N LEU A 245 52.43 -17.87 6.14
CA LEU A 245 53.22 -19.07 5.85
C LEU A 245 54.74 -18.82 5.88
N GLU A 246 55.20 -17.60 5.63
CA GLU A 246 56.60 -17.18 5.78
C GLU A 246 56.94 -17.00 7.26
N GLN A 247 56.12 -16.29 8.03
CA GLN A 247 56.28 -16.14 9.49
C GLN A 247 56.25 -17.48 10.23
N GLU A 248 55.38 -18.41 9.84
CA GLU A 248 55.36 -19.78 10.39
C GLU A 248 56.66 -20.54 10.11
N LYS A 249 57.20 -20.45 8.88
CA LYS A 249 58.49 -21.09 8.52
C LYS A 249 59.64 -20.48 9.31
N GLU A 250 59.67 -19.16 9.48
CA GLU A 250 60.67 -18.47 10.29
C GLU A 250 60.58 -18.87 11.77
N ALA A 251 59.37 -18.90 12.35
CA ALA A 251 59.16 -19.35 13.72
C ALA A 251 59.61 -20.81 13.92
N VAL A 252 59.31 -21.70 12.98
CA VAL A 252 59.79 -23.10 12.98
C VAL A 252 61.31 -23.18 12.82
N ALA A 253 61.92 -22.33 12.00
CA ALA A 253 63.38 -22.28 11.86
C ALA A 253 64.06 -21.78 13.15
N GLN A 254 63.54 -20.71 13.77
CA GLN A 254 64.01 -20.19 15.05
C GLN A 254 63.85 -21.24 16.17
N ALA A 255 62.73 -21.96 16.23
CA ALA A 255 62.52 -23.06 17.17
C ALA A 255 63.54 -24.20 16.97
N LYS A 256 63.82 -24.59 15.72
CA LYS A 256 64.87 -25.58 15.40
C LYS A 256 66.27 -25.10 15.83
N LEU A 257 66.60 -23.83 15.59
CA LEU A 257 67.87 -23.24 16.03
C LEU A 257 67.98 -23.15 17.56
N ALA A 258 66.89 -22.84 18.27
CA ALA A 258 66.86 -22.86 19.73
C ALA A 258 67.06 -24.28 20.30
N VAL A 259 66.45 -25.29 19.68
CA VAL A 259 66.68 -26.71 20.02
C VAL A 259 68.12 -27.14 19.70
N ALA A 260 68.71 -26.66 18.61
CA ALA A 260 70.11 -26.92 18.27
C ALA A 260 71.07 -26.28 19.29
N LYS A 261 70.89 -25.00 19.64
CA LYS A 261 71.68 -24.31 20.67
C LYS A 261 71.61 -25.02 22.02
N ARG A 262 70.41 -25.39 22.48
CA ARG A 262 70.24 -26.20 23.71
C ARG A 262 70.99 -27.53 23.65
N ARG A 263 70.98 -28.22 22.50
CA ARG A 263 71.76 -29.46 22.30
C ARG A 263 73.27 -29.23 22.30
N GLU A 264 73.75 -28.07 21.86
CA GLU A 264 75.16 -27.69 21.95
C GLU A 264 75.58 -27.26 23.36
N GLU A 265 74.73 -26.53 24.07
CA GLU A 265 74.89 -26.19 25.49
C GLU A 265 74.99 -27.47 26.34
N PHE A 266 74.07 -28.42 26.17
CA PHE A 266 74.15 -29.74 26.81
C PHE A 266 75.44 -30.51 26.46
N LYS A 267 75.94 -30.40 25.22
CA LYS A 267 77.23 -31.01 24.84
C LYS A 267 78.42 -30.32 25.50
N ARG A 268 78.44 -28.98 25.58
CA ARG A 268 79.52 -28.21 26.22
C ARG A 268 79.60 -28.55 27.71
N VAL A 269 78.48 -28.49 28.42
CA VAL A 269 78.36 -28.92 29.82
C VAL A 269 78.84 -30.36 29.99
N ALA A 270 78.45 -31.30 29.11
CA ALA A 270 78.94 -32.68 29.16
C ALA A 270 80.46 -32.82 28.89
N THR A 271 81.07 -31.95 28.09
CA THR A 271 82.54 -31.93 27.90
C THR A 271 83.28 -31.21 29.03
N GLU A 272 82.68 -30.21 29.66
CA GLU A 272 83.21 -29.50 30.83
C GLU A 272 83.21 -30.42 32.05
N ILE A 273 82.14 -31.19 32.26
CA ILE A 273 82.09 -32.28 33.26
C ILE A 273 83.24 -33.27 33.03
N LYS A 274 83.44 -33.75 31.80
CA LYS A 274 84.56 -34.67 31.48
C LYS A 274 85.94 -34.05 31.68
N LYS A 275 86.14 -32.79 31.30
CA LYS A 275 87.40 -32.09 31.56
C LYS A 275 87.66 -31.93 33.05
N ASN A 276 86.65 -31.55 33.83
CA ASN A 276 86.77 -31.46 35.28
C ASN A 276 87.04 -32.84 35.93
N GLU A 277 86.54 -33.94 35.37
CA GLU A 277 86.89 -35.31 35.78
C GLU A 277 88.33 -35.70 35.38
N GLU A 278 88.84 -35.24 34.24
CA GLU A 278 90.21 -35.50 33.78
C GLU A 278 91.25 -34.62 34.49
N GLU A 279 90.94 -33.35 34.74
CA GLU A 279 91.79 -32.41 35.48
C GLU A 279 91.90 -32.82 36.95
N ARG A 280 90.81 -33.32 37.57
CA ARG A 280 90.90 -33.96 38.90
C ARG A 280 91.87 -35.13 38.94
N LYS A 281 91.85 -36.01 37.92
CA LYS A 281 92.78 -37.15 37.80
C LYS A 281 94.23 -36.70 37.52
N ARG A 282 94.43 -35.58 36.82
CA ARG A 282 95.77 -34.99 36.62
C ARG A 282 96.30 -34.35 37.90
N ILE A 283 95.44 -33.65 38.65
CA ILE A 283 95.79 -33.10 39.97
C ILE A 283 96.14 -34.23 40.95
N GLU A 284 95.42 -35.37 40.93
CA GLU A 284 95.80 -36.57 41.71
C GLU A 284 97.21 -37.10 41.32
N LEU A 285 97.56 -37.10 40.03
CA LEU A 285 98.86 -37.59 39.55
C LEU A 285 100.00 -36.58 39.75
N GLU A 286 99.74 -35.28 39.61
CA GLU A 286 100.75 -34.24 39.90
C GLU A 286 100.99 -34.13 41.42
N LEU A 287 99.96 -34.28 42.27
CA LEU A 287 100.14 -34.43 43.73
C LEU A 287 100.92 -35.69 44.15
N GLN A 288 101.08 -36.69 43.28
CA GLN A 288 102.00 -37.81 43.53
C GLN A 288 103.45 -37.49 43.15
N ASN A 289 103.69 -36.54 42.25
CA ASN A 289 105.04 -36.13 41.82
C ASN A 289 105.55 -34.86 42.53
N SER A 290 104.66 -33.98 42.99
CA SER A 290 104.99 -32.79 43.77
C SER A 290 104.91 -32.99 45.29
N LYS A 291 104.60 -34.22 45.77
CA LYS A 291 104.82 -34.62 47.16
C LYS A 291 106.29 -34.89 47.49
N VAL A 292 107.12 -33.90 47.18
CA VAL A 292 108.28 -33.57 48.00
C VAL A 292 107.81 -32.53 49.00
N GLU A 293 107.72 -32.96 50.26
CA GLU A 293 107.43 -32.18 51.47
C GLU A 293 105.97 -31.70 51.69
N PHE A 294 105.44 -32.08 52.87
CA PHE A 294 104.17 -31.71 53.52
C PHE A 294 102.86 -32.07 52.78
N GLU A 295 101.86 -32.75 53.36
CA GLU A 295 101.23 -32.70 54.70
C GLU A 295 100.41 -31.42 54.93
N GLU A 296 99.11 -31.64 55.21
CA GLU A 296 98.18 -30.72 55.88
C GLU A 296 97.80 -29.42 55.11
N ASP A 297 96.54 -28.95 55.10
CA ASP A 297 95.33 -29.49 55.74
C ASP A 297 94.02 -29.06 55.04
N SER A 298 92.95 -29.82 55.29
CA SER A 298 91.53 -29.36 55.38
C SER A 298 90.88 -28.70 54.13
N ALA A 299 89.64 -29.09 53.74
CA ALA A 299 88.35 -28.56 54.22
C ALA A 299 88.09 -27.07 53.85
N GLU A 300 86.88 -26.60 53.56
CA GLU A 300 85.60 -27.25 53.25
C GLU A 300 84.74 -26.21 52.44
N VAL A 301 84.04 -26.59 51.37
CA VAL A 301 82.61 -26.97 51.37
C VAL A 301 81.62 -25.82 51.70
N LYS A 302 81.01 -25.32 50.62
CA LYS A 302 79.55 -25.07 50.42
C LYS A 302 78.84 -23.77 50.82
N ASN A 303 77.92 -23.44 49.89
CA ASN A 303 76.54 -22.97 50.08
C ASN A 303 76.32 -21.47 50.39
N GLU A 304 75.48 -20.78 49.61
CA GLU A 304 74.02 -20.93 49.47
C GLU A 304 73.25 -20.70 50.78
N LYS A 305 72.48 -19.61 50.84
CA LYS A 305 71.03 -19.65 50.54
C LYS A 305 70.51 -18.22 50.25
N VAL A 306 69.84 -18.00 49.12
CA VAL A 306 68.38 -18.16 48.86
C VAL A 306 67.53 -17.11 49.60
N GLY A 307 66.79 -16.28 48.84
CA GLY A 307 65.85 -15.29 49.37
C GLY A 307 65.16 -14.42 48.29
N LYS A 308 64.06 -14.91 47.72
CA LYS A 308 62.98 -14.10 47.10
C LYS A 308 61.93 -13.74 48.19
N PRO A 309 60.95 -12.83 48.01
CA PRO A 309 60.31 -12.30 46.79
C PRO A 309 60.65 -10.79 46.55
N THR A 310 59.85 -9.80 46.09
CA THR A 310 58.39 -9.62 45.87
C THR A 310 58.09 -8.55 44.78
N GLU A 311 56.84 -8.07 44.72
CA GLU A 311 56.22 -7.21 43.69
C GLU A 311 56.27 -5.70 44.06
N VAL A 312 55.93 -4.79 43.12
CA VAL A 312 54.81 -3.81 43.25
C VAL A 312 54.65 -2.88 42.01
N LYS A 313 53.38 -2.76 41.57
CA LYS A 313 52.64 -1.69 40.82
C LYS A 313 53.35 -0.50 40.12
N ALA A 314 52.75 -0.05 38.99
CA ALA A 314 52.23 1.33 38.82
C ALA A 314 51.32 1.46 37.56
N ASP A 315 50.36 2.39 37.59
CA ASP A 315 49.42 2.76 36.51
C ASP A 315 49.58 4.27 36.11
N VAL A 316 48.60 4.83 35.38
CA VAL A 316 48.15 6.26 35.31
C VAL A 316 48.50 7.10 34.04
N GLU A 317 47.46 7.29 33.20
CA GLU A 317 47.04 8.51 32.42
C GLU A 317 48.04 9.23 31.46
N ASN A 318 47.71 10.19 30.57
CA ASN A 318 46.52 11.03 30.23
C ASN A 318 46.39 11.12 28.66
N SER A 319 45.44 11.79 27.96
CA SER A 319 44.75 13.08 28.19
C SER A 319 43.43 13.30 27.40
N GLU A 320 42.65 14.31 27.82
CA GLU A 320 41.44 14.90 27.18
C GLU A 320 41.72 15.82 25.95
N VAL A 321 40.75 16.39 25.17
CA VAL A 321 39.43 15.96 24.59
C VAL A 321 38.86 17.10 23.68
N GLN A 322 37.56 17.08 23.28
CA GLN A 322 36.70 18.20 22.76
C GLN A 322 36.91 18.70 21.29
N THR A 323 35.92 19.16 20.48
CA THR A 323 34.42 18.99 20.37
C THR A 323 33.84 19.71 19.11
N VAL A 324 32.53 19.48 18.79
CA VAL A 324 31.52 20.51 18.30
C VAL A 324 31.55 21.00 16.81
N ILE A 325 30.45 21.23 16.05
CA ILE A 325 29.00 20.87 16.14
C ILE A 325 28.17 21.23 14.84
N LYS A 326 27.04 20.54 14.55
CA LYS A 326 25.85 20.93 13.68
C LYS A 326 26.10 21.19 12.15
N GLN A 327 25.13 21.13 11.19
CA GLN A 327 23.70 20.71 11.15
C GLN A 327 23.25 20.29 9.71
N ALA A 328 22.06 19.67 9.55
CA ALA A 328 21.48 19.19 8.26
C ALA A 328 20.47 20.18 7.63
N PRO A 329 19.88 19.94 6.40
CA PRO A 329 18.56 19.25 6.35
C PRO A 329 18.06 18.58 5.01
N LYS A 330 17.24 17.50 5.14
CA LYS A 330 16.04 17.10 4.30
C LYS A 330 16.24 16.79 2.78
N LYS A 331 15.61 15.77 2.13
CA LYS A 331 14.15 15.50 2.03
C LYS A 331 13.78 14.21 1.22
N ARG A 332 12.85 13.37 1.73
CA ARG A 332 11.80 12.52 1.07
C ARG A 332 12.08 11.62 -0.18
N LYS A 333 11.84 10.31 -0.02
CA LYS A 333 10.77 9.44 -0.63
C LYS A 333 10.93 8.03 0.00
N LYS A 334 9.97 7.43 0.69
CA LYS A 334 8.67 6.85 0.30
C LYS A 334 8.76 5.79 -0.82
N VAL A 335 8.82 4.53 -0.38
CA VAL A 335 8.39 3.32 -1.11
C VAL A 335 7.34 2.64 -0.23
N GLU A 336 6.33 2.03 -0.83
CA GLU A 336 5.31 1.22 -0.15
C GLU A 336 5.52 -0.22 -0.57
N GLU A 337 5.72 -1.12 0.39
CA GLU A 337 5.82 -2.55 0.17
C GLU A 337 4.58 -3.26 0.74
N LYS A 338 4.23 -4.40 0.16
CA LYS A 338 2.98 -5.12 0.45
C LYS A 338 3.06 -5.86 1.80
N VAL A 339 1.92 -5.93 2.47
CA VAL A 339 1.55 -7.10 3.28
C VAL A 339 0.12 -7.48 2.88
N GLU A 340 -0.02 -8.69 2.31
CA GLU A 340 -1.29 -9.40 2.19
C GLU A 340 -1.44 -10.33 3.42
N GLU A 341 -2.54 -11.11 3.50
CA GLU A 341 -2.90 -11.99 4.64
C GLU A 341 -3.44 -11.25 5.89
N THR A 342 -4.73 -11.30 6.25
CA THR A 342 -5.70 -12.38 6.58
C THR A 342 -5.61 -12.93 8.01
N LYS A 343 -6.59 -12.53 8.84
CA LYS A 343 -7.36 -13.33 9.83
C LYS A 343 -8.48 -12.43 10.39
N GLU A 344 -9.75 -12.88 10.41
CA GLU A 344 -10.35 -13.74 11.45
C GLU A 344 -10.18 -13.09 12.84
N GLU A 345 -11.15 -12.31 13.33
CA GLU A 345 -12.51 -12.69 13.78
C GLU A 345 -12.51 -13.44 15.14
N LYS A 346 -13.01 -12.73 16.17
CA LYS A 346 -13.66 -13.15 17.43
C LYS A 346 -13.04 -12.59 18.71
N GLN A 347 -13.93 -12.19 19.62
CA GLN A 347 -13.81 -12.13 21.09
C GLN A 347 -12.79 -11.12 21.67
N GLU A 348 -13.10 -10.38 22.74
CA GLU A 348 -14.30 -10.33 23.61
C GLU A 348 -15.00 -8.96 23.57
#